data_AF-A0A933E019-F1
#
_entry.id   AF-A0A933E019-F1
#
_cell.length_a   1.000
_cell.length_b   1.000
_cell.length_c   1.000
_cell.angle_alpha   90.00
_cell.angle_beta   90.00
_cell.angle_gamma   90.00
#
_symmetry.space_group_name_H-M   'P 1'
#
loop_
_entity.id
_entity.type
_entity.pdbx_description
1 polymer ?
#
loop_
_entity_poly.entity_id
_entity_poly.type
_entity_poly.pdbx_seq_one_letter_code
_entity_poly.pdbx_strand_id
1 'polypeptide(L)'
;KLRALAVATEKRSQVLPDLPTVAEAGLPGYKVQGWNGLAGPAGMPKAIVDKVNRETVRVLNLPEVRERLLGLGAEAVGNSPQQFAAHMKAERELWGKFIKQIGLRLD
;
A
#
# COMPACT_ATOMS: atom_id res chain seq x y z
N LYS A 1 -18.14 17.09 -12.43
CA LYS A 1 -18.16 17.10 -10.94
C LYS A 1 -17.96 15.66 -10.46
N LEU A 2 -16.95 15.41 -9.63
CA LEU A 2 -16.71 14.08 -9.04
C LEU A 2 -17.47 13.96 -7.71
N ARG A 3 -17.93 12.75 -7.37
CA ARG A 3 -18.52 12.41 -6.08
C ARG A 3 -17.87 11.14 -5.57
N ALA A 4 -17.09 11.24 -4.50
CA ALA A 4 -16.53 10.08 -3.83
C ALA A 4 -17.63 9.33 -3.07
N LEU A 5 -17.63 7.99 -3.13
CA LEU A 5 -18.68 7.15 -2.54
C LEU A 5 -18.21 6.41 -1.29
N ALA A 6 -17.00 5.83 -1.36
CA ALA A 6 -16.37 5.09 -0.28
C ALA A 6 -14.87 5.01 -0.52
N VAL A 7 -14.10 4.68 0.52
CA VAL A 7 -12.67 4.35 0.42
C VAL A 7 -12.47 2.82 0.46
N ALA A 8 -11.52 2.32 -0.32
CA ALA A 8 -11.24 0.88 -0.43
C ALA A 8 -10.32 0.33 0.69
N THR A 9 -9.83 1.22 1.55
CA THR A 9 -8.99 0.91 2.71
C THR A 9 -9.78 0.22 3.81
N GLU A 10 -9.07 -0.51 4.68
CA GLU A 10 -9.68 -1.22 5.81
C GLU A 10 -10.32 -0.27 6.84
N LYS A 11 -9.75 0.92 6.97
CA LYS A 11 -10.19 1.97 7.88
C LYS A 11 -10.45 3.24 7.06
N ARG A 12 -11.28 4.13 7.60
CA ARG A 12 -11.51 5.44 6.99
C ARG A 12 -10.21 6.21 6.84
N SER A 13 -10.09 6.94 5.75
CA SER A 13 -8.93 7.77 5.47
C SER A 13 -8.96 9.02 6.35
N GLN A 14 -7.81 9.40 6.91
CA GLN A 14 -7.71 10.66 7.67
C GLN A 14 -7.97 11.90 6.82
N VAL A 15 -7.71 11.83 5.51
CA VAL A 15 -7.95 12.94 4.58
C VAL A 15 -9.39 12.98 4.05
N LEU A 16 -10.14 11.88 4.21
CA LEU A 16 -11.55 11.76 3.80
C LEU A 16 -12.37 11.07 4.91
N PRO A 17 -12.44 11.64 6.12
CA PRO A 17 -13.01 10.98 7.30
C PRO A 17 -14.53 10.74 7.20
N ASP A 18 -15.23 11.55 6.40
CA ASP A 18 -16.68 11.46 6.22
C ASP A 18 -17.08 10.33 5.26
N LEU A 19 -16.15 9.84 4.43
CA LEU A 19 -16.43 8.72 3.53
C LEU A 19 -16.38 7.39 4.30
N PRO A 20 -17.38 6.52 4.10
CA PRO A 20 -17.32 5.17 4.66
C PRO A 20 -16.23 4.35 3.94
N THR A 21 -15.78 3.28 4.59
CA THR A 21 -15.07 2.22 3.85
C THR A 21 -16.06 1.44 2.98
N VAL A 22 -15.58 0.71 1.97
CA VAL A 22 -16.44 -0.22 1.21
C VAL A 22 -17.03 -1.30 2.13
N ALA A 23 -16.28 -1.71 3.16
CA ALA A 23 -16.78 -2.66 4.16
C ALA A 23 -17.97 -2.10 4.95
N GLU A 24 -17.90 -0.83 5.38
CA GLU A 24 -18.99 -0.12 6.04
C GLU A 24 -20.17 0.15 5.08
N ALA A 25 -19.91 0.29 3.79
CA ALA A 25 -20.91 0.59 2.76
C ALA A 25 -21.67 -0.64 2.23
N GLY A 26 -21.50 -1.82 2.85
CA GLY A 26 -22.29 -3.01 2.56
C GLY A 26 -21.53 -4.21 2.01
N LEU A 27 -20.19 -4.19 2.01
CA LEU A 27 -19.36 -5.32 1.58
C LEU A 27 -18.37 -5.77 2.67
N PRO A 28 -18.83 -6.42 3.76
CA PRO A 28 -17.98 -6.81 4.88
C PRO A 28 -16.74 -7.60 4.45
N GLY A 29 -15.58 -7.27 5.03
CA GLY A 29 -14.30 -7.89 4.69
C GLY A 29 -13.63 -7.34 3.43
N TYR A 30 -14.25 -6.40 2.70
CA TYR A 30 -13.60 -5.74 1.57
C TYR A 30 -12.44 -4.88 2.03
N LYS A 31 -11.25 -5.18 1.51
CA LYS A 31 -10.03 -4.38 1.68
C LYS A 31 -9.17 -4.55 0.43
N VAL A 32 -9.08 -3.49 -0.37
CA VAL A 32 -8.23 -3.42 -1.55
C VAL A 32 -7.50 -2.09 -1.50
N GLN A 33 -6.32 -2.09 -0.89
CA GLN A 33 -5.50 -0.89 -0.76
C GLN A 33 -4.28 -1.02 -1.66
N GLY A 34 -4.12 -0.06 -2.57
CA GLY A 34 -2.90 0.06 -3.37
C GLY A 34 -1.72 0.40 -2.46
N TRP A 35 -0.54 -0.13 -2.81
CA TRP A 35 0.70 0.11 -2.10
C TRP A 35 1.81 0.49 -3.08
N ASN A 36 2.80 1.21 -2.56
CA ASN A 36 4.02 1.56 -3.28
C ASN A 36 5.21 1.14 -2.43
N GLY A 37 6.31 0.78 -3.08
CA GLY A 37 7.55 0.47 -2.38
C GLY A 37 8.75 0.43 -3.32
N LEU A 38 9.92 0.22 -2.72
CA LEU A 38 11.19 0.20 -3.45
C LEU A 38 11.71 -1.23 -3.55
N ALA A 39 12.16 -1.60 -4.75
CA ALA A 39 12.84 -2.86 -5.00
C ALA A 39 14.18 -2.58 -5.70
N GLY A 40 15.20 -3.38 -5.37
CA GLY A 40 16.50 -3.38 -6.02
C GLY A 40 16.78 -4.71 -6.73
N PRO A 41 17.93 -4.83 -7.41
CA PRO A 41 18.33 -6.07 -8.07
C PRO A 41 18.37 -7.26 -7.11
N ALA A 42 18.10 -8.46 -7.64
CA ALA A 42 18.25 -9.70 -6.89
C ALA A 42 19.72 -9.87 -6.45
N GLY A 43 19.94 -10.33 -5.20
CA GLY A 43 21.28 -10.52 -4.66
C GLY A 43 21.97 -9.25 -4.16
N MET A 44 21.27 -8.11 -4.08
CA MET A 44 21.85 -6.89 -3.51
C MET A 44 22.41 -7.14 -2.10
N PRO A 45 23.66 -6.70 -1.78
CA PRO A 45 24.25 -6.95 -0.49
C PRO A 45 23.41 -6.37 0.66
N LYS A 46 23.27 -7.13 1.75
CA LYS A 46 22.44 -6.73 2.91
C LYS A 46 22.76 -5.32 3.43
N ALA A 47 24.04 -4.96 3.51
CA ALA A 47 24.46 -3.64 3.98
C ALA A 47 23.91 -2.49 3.11
N ILE A 48 23.76 -2.71 1.80
CA ILE A 48 23.18 -1.73 0.89
C ILE A 48 21.67 -1.67 1.06
N VAL A 49 21.00 -2.83 1.21
CA VAL A 49 19.55 -2.90 1.46
C VAL A 49 19.21 -2.14 2.74
N ASP A 50 19.96 -2.40 3.81
CA ASP A 50 19.77 -1.76 5.11
C ASP A 50 20.03 -0.25 5.04
N LYS A 51 21.06 0.19 4.29
CA LYS A 51 21.34 1.61 4.07
C LYS A 51 20.20 2.31 3.34
N VAL A 52 19.72 1.75 2.23
CA VAL A 52 18.60 2.33 1.47
C VAL A 52 17.34 2.38 2.33
N ASN A 53 16.98 1.29 3.00
CA ASN A 53 15.81 1.26 3.87
C ASN A 53 15.89 2.33 4.96
N ARG A 54 17.02 2.45 5.65
CA ARG A 54 17.20 3.46 6.70
C ARG A 54 16.99 4.88 6.17
N GLU A 55 17.59 5.23 5.04
CA GLU A 55 17.42 6.58 4.47
C GLU A 55 16.00 6.81 3.96
N THR A 56 15.35 5.80 3.37
CA THR A 56 13.94 5.88 2.98
C THR A 56 13.04 6.11 4.19
N VAL A 57 13.21 5.37 5.28
CA VAL A 57 12.44 5.55 6.51
C VAL A 57 12.68 6.94 7.09
N ARG A 58 13.93 7.42 7.09
CA ARG A 58 14.25 8.79 7.53
C ARG A 58 13.48 9.84 6.71
N VAL A 59 13.47 9.73 5.38
CA VAL A 59 12.77 10.67 4.50
C VAL A 59 11.25 10.58 4.67
N LEU A 60 10.69 9.37 4.82
CA LEU A 60 9.26 9.16 5.09
C LEU A 60 8.81 9.72 6.45
N ASN A 61 9.75 10.01 7.36
CA ASN A 61 9.47 10.64 8.64
C ASN A 61 9.58 12.18 8.62
N LEU A 62 10.03 12.77 7.51
CA LEU A 62 10.05 14.22 7.35
C LEU A 62 8.60 14.76 7.26
N PRO A 63 8.22 15.80 8.03
CA PRO A 63 6.86 16.33 8.04
C PRO A 63 6.35 16.70 6.64
N GLU A 64 7.17 17.39 5.84
CA GLU A 64 6.82 17.83 4.50
C GLU A 64 6.57 16.65 3.54
N VAL A 65 7.26 15.53 3.74
CA VAL A 65 7.07 14.31 2.95
C VAL A 65 5.77 13.62 3.38
N ARG A 66 5.52 13.53 4.68
CA ARG A 66 4.28 12.95 5.22
C ARG A 66 3.06 13.74 4.76
N GLU A 67 3.10 15.06 4.89
CA GLU A 67 2.02 15.95 4.44
C GLU A 67 1.77 15.83 2.94
N ARG A 68 2.84 15.78 2.13
CA ARG A 68 2.70 15.59 0.68
C ARG A 68 2.08 14.25 0.33
N LEU A 69 2.50 13.16 0.98
CA LEU A 69 1.92 11.83 0.76
C LEU A 69 0.45 11.81 1.16
N LEU A 70 0.10 12.38 2.32
CA LEU A 70 -1.29 12.50 2.77
C LEU A 70 -2.13 13.30 1.77
N GLY A 71 -1.61 14.41 1.24
CA GLY A 71 -2.27 15.20 0.19
C GLY A 71 -2.51 14.43 -1.11
N LEU A 72 -1.74 13.36 -1.36
CA LEU A 72 -1.93 12.42 -2.46
C LEU A 72 -2.79 11.19 -2.08
N GLY A 73 -3.32 11.14 -0.86
CA GLY A 73 -4.10 10.02 -0.33
C GLY A 73 -3.26 8.80 0.07
N ALA A 74 -1.95 8.97 0.28
CA ALA A 74 -1.02 7.91 0.66
C ALA A 74 -0.53 8.09 2.11
N GLU A 75 -0.35 6.98 2.81
CA GLU A 75 0.20 6.97 4.18
C GLU A 75 1.63 6.43 4.17
N ALA A 76 2.53 7.11 4.87
CA ALA A 76 3.91 6.69 5.03
C ALA A 76 4.01 5.51 6.01
N VAL A 77 4.45 4.33 5.52
CA VAL A 77 4.58 3.11 6.34
C VAL A 77 6.00 2.93 6.89
N GLY A 78 7.02 2.97 6.02
CA GLY A 78 8.44 2.86 6.44
C GLY A 78 8.80 1.54 7.15
N ASN A 79 8.24 0.41 6.73
CA ASN A 79 8.51 -0.90 7.34
C ASN A 79 9.90 -1.45 6.97
N SER A 80 10.28 -2.57 7.61
CA SER A 80 11.54 -3.27 7.31
C SER A 80 11.50 -3.99 5.94
N PRO A 81 12.66 -4.27 5.32
CA PRO A 81 12.73 -5.04 4.08
C PRO A 81 12.05 -6.41 4.19
N GLN A 82 12.13 -7.07 5.35
CA GLN A 82 11.52 -8.38 5.61
C GLN A 82 9.99 -8.27 5.67
N GLN A 83 9.46 -7.25 6.34
CA GLN A 83 8.02 -6.99 6.38
C GLN A 83 7.48 -6.66 4.98
N PHE A 84 8.22 -5.86 4.21
CA PHE A 84 7.82 -5.55 2.84
C PHE A 84 7.87 -6.79 1.92
N ALA A 85 8.89 -7.64 2.05
CA ALA A 85 8.96 -8.91 1.33
C ALA A 85 7.78 -9.84 1.65
N ALA A 86 7.39 -9.92 2.92
CA ALA A 86 6.22 -10.68 3.37
C ALA A 86 4.92 -10.10 2.79
N HIS A 87 4.75 -8.77 2.80
CA HIS A 87 3.60 -8.11 2.20
C HIS A 87 3.50 -8.38 0.70
N MET A 88 4.59 -8.21 -0.06
CA MET A 88 4.61 -8.51 -1.49
C MET A 88 4.26 -9.98 -1.78
N LYS A 89 4.70 -10.91 -0.92
CA LYS A 89 4.34 -12.34 -1.07
C LYS A 89 2.85 -12.55 -0.86
N ALA A 90 2.27 -12.00 0.20
CA ALA A 90 0.85 -12.12 0.50
C ALA A 90 -0.02 -11.51 -0.62
N GLU A 91 0.35 -10.34 -1.13
CA GLU A 91 -0.34 -9.67 -2.23
C GLU A 91 -0.29 -10.51 -3.51
N ARG A 92 0.89 -11.04 -3.88
CA ARG A 92 1.00 -11.94 -5.04
C ARG A 92 0.11 -13.18 -4.92
N GLU A 93 0.04 -13.77 -3.73
CA GLU A 93 -0.80 -14.95 -3.48
C GLU A 93 -2.29 -14.62 -3.56
N LEU A 94 -2.71 -13.49 -2.97
CA LEU A 94 -4.10 -13.01 -3.01
C LEU A 94 -4.54 -12.75 -4.45
N TRP A 95 -3.80 -11.89 -5.16
CA TRP A 95 -4.15 -11.50 -6.52
C TRP A 95 -4.00 -12.66 -7.50
N GLY A 96 -2.98 -13.50 -7.35
CA GLY A 96 -2.80 -14.69 -8.18
C GLY A 96 -3.96 -15.68 -8.06
N LYS A 97 -4.53 -15.88 -6.86
CA LYS A 97 -5.75 -16.68 -6.66
C LYS A 97 -6.96 -16.02 -7.31
N PHE A 98 -7.15 -14.72 -7.07
CA PHE A 98 -8.28 -13.96 -7.60
C PHE A 98 -8.30 -13.95 -9.13
N ILE A 99 -7.18 -13.63 -9.79
CA ILE A 99 -7.04 -13.60 -11.25
C ILE A 99 -7.43 -14.95 -11.86
N LYS A 100 -6.93 -16.06 -11.29
CA LYS A 100 -7.27 -17.42 -11.74
C LYS A 100 -8.76 -17.71 -11.58
N GLN A 101 -9.34 -17.33 -10.44
CA GLN A 101 -10.75 -17.57 -10.14
C GLN A 101 -11.69 -16.88 -11.14
N ILE A 102 -11.35 -15.65 -11.55
CA ILE A 102 -12.19 -14.87 -12.48
C ILE A 102 -11.83 -15.09 -13.96
N GLY A 103 -10.82 -15.92 -14.25
CA GLY A 103 -10.38 -16.19 -15.62
C GLY A 103 -9.76 -14.99 -16.35
N LEU A 104 -9.26 -13.99 -15.61
CA LEU A 104 -8.66 -12.79 -16.19
C LEU A 104 -7.34 -13.14 -16.88
N ARG A 105 -7.17 -12.65 -18.11
CA ARG A 105 -5.93 -12.74 -18.89
C ARG A 105 -5.53 -11.33 -19.29
N LEU A 106 -4.23 -11.04 -19.21
CA LEU A 106 -3.65 -9.91 -19.90
C LEU A 106 -3.37 -10.34 -21.34
N ASP A 107 -3.61 -9.44 -22.28
CA ASP A 107 -3.33 -9.59 -23.70
C ASP A 107 -1.83 -9.65 -24.02
#